data_AF-A0A414DER5-F1
#
_entry.id   AF-A0A414DER5-F1
#
_cell.length_a   1.000
_cell.length_b   1.000
_cell.length_c   1.000
_cell.angle_alpha   90.00
_cell.angle_beta   90.00
_cell.angle_gamma   90.00
#
_symmetry.space_group_name_H-M   'P 1'
#
loop_
_entity.id
_entity.type
_entity.pdbx_description
1 polymer ?
#
loop_
_entity_poly.entity_id
_entity_poly.type
_entity_poly.pdbx_seq_one_letter_code
_entity_poly.pdbx_strand_id
1 'polypeptide(L)'
;MTIKTDIKQQEKLEKFFKEENTWFSDNVGEKFLAIFFFIISGILACAPNKMIDFSDLNNDMKVVLIGYMFYLLGVTYMVMKYKSYQESYSTNRKRITTKELLKNMPIDRMQLWIFITKKKIKPCAVMTVIIIAIRIIITLAAYRNIYLSDILMVLVFNLIVPVLIA
;
A
#
# COMPACT_ATOMS: atom_id res chain seq x y z
N MET A 1 -19.11 12.57 -15.22
CA MET A 1 -18.76 13.33 -13.98
C MET A 1 -17.25 13.53 -13.97
N THR A 2 -16.77 14.74 -14.27
CA THR A 2 -15.33 15.03 -14.27
C THR A 2 -14.88 15.15 -12.82
N ILE A 3 -14.10 14.18 -12.34
CA ILE A 3 -13.59 14.15 -10.97
C ILE A 3 -12.55 15.27 -10.84
N LYS A 4 -12.98 16.48 -10.51
CA LYS A 4 -12.06 17.60 -10.24
C LYS A 4 -11.62 17.53 -8.78
N THR A 5 -10.32 17.61 -8.56
CA THR A 5 -9.76 17.74 -7.21
C THR A 5 -10.04 19.16 -6.71
N ASP A 6 -10.69 19.30 -5.55
CA ASP A 6 -10.84 20.60 -4.88
C ASP A 6 -9.62 20.86 -4.00
N ILE A 7 -8.80 21.84 -4.39
CA ILE A 7 -7.55 22.17 -3.71
C ILE A 7 -7.78 22.58 -2.24
N LYS A 8 -8.83 23.35 -1.96
CA LYS A 8 -9.12 23.85 -0.59
C LYS A 8 -9.53 22.70 0.34
N GLN A 9 -10.29 21.74 -0.17
CA GLN A 9 -10.65 20.54 0.61
C GLN A 9 -9.43 19.63 0.82
N GLN A 10 -8.54 19.50 -0.16
CA GLN A 10 -7.29 18.73 -0.01
C GLN A 10 -6.33 19.36 1.01
N GLU A 11 -6.17 20.69 1.01
CA GLU A 11 -5.34 21.40 1.99
C GLU A 11 -5.87 21.24 3.43
N LYS A 12 -7.20 21.28 3.62
CA LYS A 12 -7.82 21.01 4.93
C LYS A 12 -7.53 19.59 5.40
N LEU A 13 -7.64 18.60 4.52
CA LEU A 13 -7.29 17.20 4.82
C LEU A 13 -5.80 17.07 5.15
N GLU A 14 -4.92 17.76 4.43
CA GLU A 14 -3.48 17.77 4.74
C GLU A 14 -3.19 18.33 6.13
N LYS A 15 -3.82 19.45 6.49
CA LYS A 15 -3.65 20.04 7.82
C LYS A 15 -4.17 19.11 8.92
N PHE A 16 -5.37 18.54 8.74
CA PHE A 16 -5.99 17.62 9.68
C PHE A 16 -5.09 16.41 9.99
N PHE A 17 -4.60 15.73 8.94
CA PHE A 17 -3.74 14.56 9.11
C PHE A 17 -2.27 14.89 9.46
N LYS A 18 -1.87 16.16 9.40
CA LYS A 18 -0.52 16.60 9.83
C LYS A 18 -0.41 16.64 11.35
N GLU A 19 -1.47 17.05 12.04
CA GLU A 19 -1.52 17.13 13.51
C GLU A 19 -1.56 15.74 14.16
N GLU A 20 -2.19 14.76 13.51
CA GLU A 20 -2.22 13.35 13.94
C GLU A 20 -0.85 12.65 13.82
N ASN A 21 0.02 13.14 12.93
CA ASN A 21 1.29 12.51 12.61
C ASN A 21 2.33 12.57 13.74
N THR A 22 2.18 13.48 14.70
CA THR A 22 3.23 13.78 15.68
C THR A 22 3.20 12.92 16.94
N TRP A 23 2.07 12.36 17.38
CA TRP A 23 1.99 11.73 18.72
C TRP A 23 1.00 10.56 18.87
N PHE A 24 0.71 9.79 17.81
CA PHE A 24 -0.10 8.58 17.93
C PHE A 24 0.75 7.30 18.05
N SER A 25 0.74 6.64 19.21
CA SER A 25 1.38 5.33 19.43
C SER A 25 0.94 4.29 18.40
N ASP A 26 -0.35 4.28 18.06
CA ASP A 26 -0.91 3.38 17.04
C ASP A 26 -0.31 3.64 15.66
N ASN A 27 -0.01 4.89 15.30
CA ASN A 27 0.61 5.24 14.01
C ASN A 27 2.06 4.72 13.92
N VAL A 28 2.79 4.66 15.05
CA VAL A 28 4.12 4.04 15.09
C VAL A 28 4.02 2.53 14.88
N GLY A 29 3.07 1.87 15.56
CA GLY A 29 2.81 0.43 15.40
C GLY A 29 2.34 0.06 13.98
N GLU A 30 1.41 0.83 13.40
CA GLU A 30 0.92 0.63 12.04
C GLU A 30 2.01 0.84 10.99
N LYS A 31 2.91 1.83 11.18
CA LYS A 31 4.09 2.02 10.32
C LYS A 31 5.06 0.84 10.42
N PHE A 32 5.32 0.35 11.63
CA PHE A 32 6.19 -0.81 11.83
C PHE A 32 5.61 -2.06 11.15
N LEU A 33 4.32 -2.33 11.35
CA LEU A 33 3.62 -3.44 10.69
C LEU A 33 3.65 -3.29 9.17
N ALA A 34 3.40 -2.11 8.63
CA ALA A 34 3.48 -1.87 7.19
C ALA A 34 4.87 -2.23 6.62
N ILE A 35 5.94 -1.77 7.27
CA ILE A 35 7.31 -2.08 6.87
C ILE A 35 7.59 -3.58 6.97
N PHE A 36 7.17 -4.22 8.06
CA PHE A 36 7.34 -5.66 8.28
C PHE A 36 6.68 -6.48 7.16
N PHE A 37 5.43 -6.16 6.80
CA PHE A 37 4.73 -6.84 5.71
C PHE A 37 5.35 -6.56 4.33
N PHE A 38 5.87 -5.36 4.09
CA PHE A 38 6.60 -5.05 2.85
C PHE A 38 7.90 -5.84 2.74
N ILE A 39 8.63 -6.08 3.83
CA ILE A 39 9.85 -6.90 3.83
C ILE A 39 9.51 -8.34 3.49
N ILE A 40 8.50 -8.93 4.15
CA ILE A 40 8.05 -10.31 3.86
C ILE A 40 7.64 -10.45 2.40
N SER A 41 6.81 -9.51 1.93
CA SER A 41 6.38 -9.46 0.54
C SER A 41 7.55 -9.35 -0.44
N GLY A 42 8.52 -8.48 -0.15
CA GLY A 42 9.73 -8.29 -0.96
C GLY A 42 10.57 -9.56 -1.06
N ILE A 43 10.77 -10.26 0.05
CA ILE A 43 11.50 -11.55 0.07
C ILE A 43 10.77 -12.59 -0.77
N LEU A 44 9.46 -12.73 -0.61
CA LEU A 44 8.65 -13.70 -1.36
C LEU A 44 8.56 -13.36 -2.86
N ALA A 45 8.47 -12.08 -3.21
CA ALA A 45 8.44 -11.62 -4.60
C ALA A 45 9.80 -11.74 -5.31
N CYS A 46 10.89 -11.70 -4.55
CA CYS A 46 12.25 -11.87 -5.05
C CYS A 46 12.77 -13.31 -4.94
N ALA A 47 12.02 -14.20 -4.29
CA ALA A 47 12.34 -15.61 -4.25
C ALA A 47 12.50 -16.11 -5.69
N PRO A 48 13.57 -16.86 -6.00
CA PRO A 48 13.80 -17.40 -7.32
C PRO A 48 12.78 -18.50 -7.56
N ASN A 49 11.56 -18.11 -7.93
CA ASN A 49 10.66 -19.00 -8.60
C ASN A 49 11.38 -19.28 -9.91
N LYS A 50 12.04 -20.45 -10.00
CA LYS A 50 12.33 -21.04 -11.30
C LYS A 50 11.05 -20.88 -12.11
N MET A 51 11.20 -20.64 -13.41
CA MET A 51 10.09 -20.69 -14.35
C MET A 51 9.03 -21.62 -13.82
N ILE A 52 7.80 -21.13 -13.78
CA ILE A 52 6.60 -21.94 -13.70
C ILE A 52 6.82 -23.12 -14.65
N ASP A 53 7.37 -24.22 -14.14
CA ASP A 53 7.40 -25.47 -14.83
C ASP A 53 5.93 -25.86 -14.78
N PHE A 54 5.33 -26.05 -15.95
CA PHE A 54 3.89 -26.29 -16.08
C PHE A 54 3.41 -27.50 -15.25
N SER A 55 4.32 -28.31 -14.69
CA SER A 55 4.07 -29.36 -13.71
C SER A 55 3.76 -28.87 -12.28
N ASP A 56 4.30 -27.72 -11.83
CA ASP A 56 4.19 -27.21 -10.45
C ASP A 56 3.56 -25.79 -10.34
N LEU A 57 2.92 -25.33 -11.43
CA LEU A 57 2.21 -24.05 -11.56
C LEU A 57 1.39 -23.64 -10.32
N ASN A 58 0.74 -24.59 -9.66
CA ASN A 58 -0.14 -24.31 -8.53
C ASN A 58 0.62 -23.93 -7.26
N ASN A 59 1.81 -24.47 -7.01
CA ASN A 59 2.58 -24.16 -5.80
C ASN A 59 3.36 -22.85 -5.94
N ASP A 60 3.98 -22.62 -7.10
CA ASP A 60 4.71 -21.38 -7.36
C ASP A 60 3.77 -20.17 -7.43
N MET A 61 2.59 -20.32 -8.04
CA MET A 61 1.57 -19.26 -8.04
C MET A 61 1.04 -18.97 -6.64
N LYS A 62 0.91 -19.96 -5.75
CA LYS A 62 0.49 -19.74 -4.37
C LYS A 62 1.49 -18.88 -3.61
N VAL A 63 2.79 -19.17 -3.72
CA VAL A 63 3.83 -18.39 -3.04
C VAL A 63 3.83 -16.94 -3.51
N VAL A 64 3.69 -16.73 -4.82
CA VAL A 64 3.57 -15.40 -5.43
C VAL A 64 2.31 -14.66 -4.93
N LEU A 65 1.16 -15.34 -4.92
CA LEU A 65 -0.11 -14.76 -4.44
C LEU A 65 -0.06 -14.42 -2.94
N ILE A 66 0.57 -15.27 -2.12
CA ILE A 66 0.80 -15.00 -0.70
C ILE A 66 1.71 -13.78 -0.52
N GLY A 67 2.78 -13.67 -1.30
CA GLY A 67 3.65 -12.50 -1.33
C GLY A 67 2.89 -11.22 -1.65
N TYR A 68 1.95 -11.27 -2.61
CA TYR A 68 1.08 -10.13 -2.93
C TYR A 68 0.02 -9.85 -1.87
N MET A 69 -0.50 -10.86 -1.18
CA MET A 69 -1.39 -10.64 -0.04
C MET A 69 -0.70 -9.85 1.06
N PHE A 70 0.54 -10.20 1.40
CA PHE A 70 1.33 -9.41 2.36
C PHE A 70 1.63 -8.00 1.86
N TYR A 71 1.84 -7.81 0.56
CA TYR A 71 1.99 -6.47 -0.02
C TYR A 71 0.75 -5.61 0.23
N LEU A 72 -0.43 -6.14 -0.10
CA LEU A 72 -1.71 -5.46 0.11
C LEU A 72 -1.92 -5.15 1.59
N LEU A 73 -1.60 -6.10 2.47
CA LEU A 73 -1.67 -5.91 3.91
C LEU A 73 -0.77 -4.73 4.35
N GLY A 74 0.48 -4.68 3.87
CA GLY A 74 1.40 -3.56 4.12
C GLY A 74 0.85 -2.21 3.65
N VAL A 75 0.24 -2.17 2.45
CA VAL A 75 -0.42 -0.96 1.93
C VAL A 75 -1.61 -0.56 2.80
N THR A 76 -2.42 -1.52 3.26
CA THR A 76 -3.56 -1.20 4.13
C THR A 76 -3.13 -0.58 5.45
N TYR A 77 -2.10 -1.13 6.11
CA TYR A 77 -1.53 -0.55 7.33
C TYR A 77 -0.93 0.83 7.10
N MET A 78 -0.28 1.07 5.96
CA MET A 78 0.24 2.39 5.62
C MET A 78 -0.86 3.46 5.47
N VAL A 79 -2.03 3.05 4.97
CA VAL A 79 -3.18 3.93 4.71
C VAL A 79 -4.11 4.03 5.92
N MET A 80 -3.96 3.16 6.92
CA MET A 80 -4.87 3.05 8.07
C MET A 80 -5.00 4.37 8.86
N LYS A 81 -3.90 5.13 8.99
CA LYS A 81 -3.89 6.50 9.54
C LYS A 81 -4.84 7.49 8.87
N TYR A 82 -5.29 7.23 7.64
CA TYR A 82 -6.25 8.08 6.93
C TYR A 82 -7.69 7.54 6.98
N LYS A 83 -7.87 6.33 7.52
CA LYS A 83 -9.15 5.60 7.56
C LYS A 83 -9.74 5.50 8.96
N SER A 84 -8.90 5.52 10.00
CA SER A 84 -9.33 5.50 11.38
C SER A 84 -8.70 6.65 12.16
N TYR A 85 -9.51 7.27 13.01
CA TYR A 85 -9.12 8.30 13.97
C TYR A 85 -9.42 7.81 15.39
N GLN A 86 -8.55 8.16 16.32
CA GLN A 86 -8.75 7.91 17.74
C GLN A 86 -8.36 9.18 18.51
N GLU A 87 -9.03 9.48 19.61
CA GLU A 87 -8.64 10.62 20.46
C GLU A 87 -7.63 10.20 21.52
N SER A 88 -6.56 10.98 21.69
CA SER A 88 -5.44 10.64 22.58
C SER A 88 -5.80 10.70 24.07
N TYR A 89 -6.80 11.49 24.45
CA TYR A 89 -7.13 11.79 25.86
C TYR A 89 -8.50 11.25 26.32
N SER A 90 -9.21 10.51 25.46
CA SER A 90 -10.51 9.96 25.83
C SER A 90 -10.34 8.67 26.65
N THR A 91 -10.99 8.63 27.81
CA THR A 91 -11.09 7.45 28.68
C THR A 91 -11.85 6.30 28.02
N ASN A 92 -12.68 6.60 27.00
CA ASN A 92 -13.28 5.63 26.10
C ASN A 92 -12.53 5.64 24.76
N ARG A 93 -11.46 4.82 24.66
CA ARG A 93 -10.66 4.62 23.43
C ARG A 93 -11.46 3.92 22.32
N LYS A 94 -12.51 4.55 21.80
CA LYS A 94 -13.24 4.05 20.63
C LYS A 94 -12.57 4.59 19.37
N ARG A 95 -12.09 3.67 18.53
CA ARG A 95 -11.59 3.99 17.19
C ARG A 95 -12.79 4.33 16.30
N ILE A 96 -12.83 5.55 15.78
CA ILE A 96 -13.90 6.04 14.90
C ILE A 96 -13.39 6.03 13.47
N THR A 97 -14.25 5.66 12.51
CA THR A 97 -13.86 5.71 11.10
C THR A 97 -13.80 7.16 10.61
N THR A 98 -12.78 7.52 9.82
CA THR A 98 -12.64 8.89 9.30
C THR A 98 -13.85 9.30 8.44
N LYS A 99 -14.51 8.34 7.80
CA LYS A 99 -15.77 8.56 7.06
C LYS A 99 -16.92 9.04 7.96
N GLU A 100 -16.98 8.52 9.18
CA GLU A 100 -17.99 8.87 10.17
C GLU A 100 -17.66 10.20 10.83
N LEU A 101 -16.38 10.43 11.14
CA LEU A 101 -15.90 11.72 11.64
C LEU A 101 -16.16 12.86 10.63
N LEU A 102 -15.89 12.62 9.35
CA LEU A 102 -16.05 13.62 8.29
C LEU A 102 -17.50 13.77 7.82
N LYS A 103 -18.46 12.98 8.32
CA LYS A 103 -19.88 13.07 7.93
C LYS A 103 -20.48 14.44 8.23
N ASN A 104 -19.98 15.11 9.27
CA ASN A 104 -20.47 16.42 9.72
C ASN A 104 -19.58 17.58 9.24
N MET A 105 -18.53 17.31 8.47
CA MET A 105 -17.63 18.33 7.93
C MET A 105 -17.96 18.64 6.46
N PRO A 106 -17.65 19.85 5.96
CA PRO A 106 -17.84 20.24 4.56
C PRO A 106 -16.74 19.65 3.66
N ILE A 107 -16.53 18.34 3.73
CA ILE A 107 -15.55 17.60 2.91
C ILE A 107 -16.27 16.47 2.18
N ASP A 108 -16.19 16.48 0.85
CA ASP A 108 -16.76 15.42 0.04
C ASP A 108 -16.02 14.10 0.23
N ARG A 109 -16.77 12.99 0.31
CA ARG A 109 -16.22 11.63 0.40
C ARG A 109 -15.31 11.29 -0.78
N MET A 110 -15.60 11.86 -1.95
CA MET A 110 -14.80 11.73 -3.16
C MET A 110 -13.40 12.33 -2.97
N GLN A 111 -13.29 13.49 -2.31
CA GLN A 111 -12.00 14.13 -2.06
C GLN A 111 -11.17 13.35 -1.05
N LEU A 112 -11.79 12.74 -0.03
CA LEU A 112 -11.10 11.83 0.89
C LEU A 112 -10.51 10.63 0.15
N TRP A 113 -11.26 10.04 -0.77
CA TRP A 113 -10.79 8.92 -1.58
C TRP A 113 -9.63 9.32 -2.51
N ILE A 114 -9.72 10.49 -3.16
CA ILE A 114 -8.63 11.06 -3.97
C ILE A 114 -7.39 11.33 -3.11
N PHE A 115 -7.58 11.87 -1.90
CA PHE A 115 -6.52 12.18 -0.96
C PHE A 115 -5.74 10.91 -0.57
N ILE A 116 -6.45 9.88 -0.11
CA ILE A 116 -5.88 8.57 0.23
C ILE A 116 -5.14 7.98 -0.97
N THR A 117 -5.76 8.05 -2.16
CA THR A 117 -5.19 7.51 -3.39
C THR A 117 -3.89 8.22 -3.79
N LYS A 118 -3.83 9.55 -3.67
CA LYS A 118 -2.59 10.32 -3.91
C LYS A 118 -1.49 9.95 -2.93
N LYS A 119 -1.83 9.73 -1.65
CA LYS A 119 -0.84 9.38 -0.62
C LYS A 119 -0.30 7.95 -0.77
N LYS A 120 -1.05 7.01 -1.36
CA LYS A 120 -0.56 5.64 -1.65
C LYS A 120 0.25 5.49 -2.94
N ILE A 121 -0.02 6.30 -3.98
CA ILE A 121 0.66 6.15 -5.29
C ILE A 121 2.18 6.30 -5.17
N LYS A 122 2.64 7.36 -4.49
CA LYS A 122 4.08 7.64 -4.37
C LYS A 122 4.86 6.49 -3.70
N PRO A 123 4.48 5.99 -2.51
CA PRO A 123 5.20 4.88 -1.90
C PRO A 123 5.04 3.56 -2.68
N CYS A 124 3.86 3.26 -3.24
CA CYS A 124 3.69 2.06 -4.05
C CYS A 124 4.61 2.08 -5.29
N ALA A 125 4.72 3.23 -5.97
CA ALA A 125 5.62 3.40 -7.11
C ALA A 125 7.09 3.19 -6.72
N VAL A 126 7.54 3.80 -5.62
CA VAL A 126 8.92 3.63 -5.12
C VAL A 126 9.20 2.16 -4.79
N MET A 127 8.30 1.49 -4.07
CA MET A 127 8.46 0.08 -3.72
C MET A 127 8.46 -0.82 -4.97
N THR A 128 7.62 -0.53 -5.96
CA THR A 128 7.57 -1.27 -7.23
C THR A 128 8.90 -1.16 -7.97
N VAL A 129 9.48 0.04 -8.06
CA VAL A 129 10.79 0.25 -8.69
C VAL A 129 11.89 -0.51 -7.96
N ILE A 130 11.89 -0.48 -6.62
CA ILE A 130 12.87 -1.22 -5.80
C ILE A 130 12.76 -2.73 -6.06
N ILE A 131 11.54 -3.29 -6.05
CA ILE A 131 11.32 -4.72 -6.27
C ILE A 131 11.75 -5.13 -7.68
N ILE A 132 11.41 -4.33 -8.70
CA ILE A 132 11.86 -4.58 -10.09
C ILE A 132 13.39 -4.58 -10.17
N ALA A 133 14.06 -3.59 -9.56
CA ALA A 133 15.51 -3.48 -9.57
C ALA A 133 16.19 -4.70 -8.91
N ILE A 134 15.73 -5.09 -7.72
CA ILE A 134 16.25 -6.26 -7.00
C ILE A 134 16.03 -7.54 -7.83
N ARG A 135 14.83 -7.69 -8.40
CA ARG A 135 14.48 -8.87 -9.20
C ARG A 135 15.33 -8.99 -10.46
N ILE A 136 15.58 -7.89 -11.17
CA ILE A 136 16.50 -7.86 -12.33
C ILE A 136 17.90 -8.31 -11.91
N ILE A 137 18.42 -7.82 -10.78
CA ILE A 137 19.76 -8.19 -10.29
C ILE A 137 19.83 -9.70 -10.01
N ILE A 138 18.83 -10.25 -9.29
CA ILE A 138 18.77 -11.69 -8.96
C ILE A 138 18.66 -12.53 -10.22
N THR A 139 17.76 -12.17 -11.15
CA THR A 139 17.55 -12.91 -12.39
C THR A 139 18.79 -12.88 -13.29
N LEU A 140 19.49 -11.75 -13.36
CA LEU A 140 20.72 -11.62 -14.14
C LEU A 140 21.87 -12.44 -13.53
N ALA A 141 21.95 -12.50 -12.19
CA ALA A 141 22.93 -13.31 -11.47
C ALA A 141 22.65 -14.83 -11.56
N ALA A 142 21.39 -15.26 -11.45
CA ALA A 142 21.01 -16.67 -11.37
C ALA A 142 20.68 -17.31 -12.73
N TYR A 143 20.00 -16.60 -13.62
CA TYR A 143 19.39 -17.17 -14.84
C TYR A 143 19.87 -16.53 -16.14
N ARG A 144 20.60 -15.42 -16.09
CA ARG A 144 21.14 -14.66 -17.25
C ARG A 144 20.12 -14.23 -18.33
N ASN A 145 18.82 -14.46 -18.13
CA ASN A 145 17.74 -14.11 -19.06
C ASN A 145 16.64 -13.34 -18.33
N ILE A 146 16.19 -12.22 -18.91
CA ILE A 146 15.12 -11.39 -18.34
C ILE A 146 13.81 -11.68 -19.08
N TYR A 147 12.78 -12.11 -18.36
CA TYR A 147 11.44 -12.28 -18.90
C TYR A 147 10.60 -11.03 -18.69
N LEU A 148 9.96 -10.54 -19.77
CA LEU A 148 9.08 -9.37 -19.73
C LEU A 148 7.84 -9.61 -18.85
N SER A 149 7.32 -10.84 -18.84
CA SER A 149 6.17 -11.26 -18.03
C SER A 149 6.40 -11.05 -16.53
N ASP A 150 7.62 -11.29 -16.04
CA ASP A 150 7.97 -11.11 -14.63
C ASP A 150 7.92 -9.64 -14.19
N ILE A 151 8.39 -8.74 -15.05
CA ILE A 151 8.34 -7.29 -14.79
C ILE A 151 6.88 -6.81 -14.83
N LEU A 152 6.09 -7.30 -15.79
CA LEU A 152 4.70 -6.92 -15.96
C LEU A 152 3.84 -7.36 -14.76
N MET A 153 4.07 -8.57 -14.24
CA MET A 153 3.38 -9.06 -13.03
C MET A 153 3.64 -8.17 -11.82
N VAL A 154 4.90 -7.78 -11.57
CA VAL A 154 5.25 -6.89 -10.45
C VAL A 154 4.55 -5.54 -10.59
N LEU A 155 4.48 -4.99 -11.81
CA LEU A 155 3.82 -3.71 -12.06
C LEU A 155 2.31 -3.80 -11.79
N VAL A 156 1.64 -4.85 -12.27
CA VAL A 156 0.19 -5.02 -12.05
C VAL A 156 -0.11 -5.17 -10.56
N PHE A 157 0.58 -6.07 -9.87
CA PHE A 157 0.23 -6.43 -8.49
C PHE A 157 0.75 -5.44 -7.43
N ASN A 158 1.86 -4.75 -7.66
CA ASN A 158 2.43 -3.81 -6.67
C ASN A 158 2.07 -2.34 -6.94
N LEU A 159 1.60 -2.00 -8.15
CA LEU A 159 1.18 -0.63 -8.48
C LEU A 159 -0.30 -0.54 -8.82
N ILE A 160 -0.81 -1.33 -9.76
CA ILE A 160 -2.19 -1.17 -10.26
C ILE A 160 -3.21 -1.65 -9.23
N VAL A 161 -3.09 -2.89 -8.75
CA VAL A 161 -4.02 -3.49 -7.79
C VAL A 161 -4.13 -2.68 -6.48
N PRO A 162 -3.02 -2.24 -5.85
CA PRO A 162 -3.09 -1.45 -4.62
C PRO A 162 -3.65 -0.05 -4.86
N VAL A 163 -3.49 0.51 -6.06
CA VAL A 163 -4.11 1.81 -6.42
C VAL A 163 -5.62 1.68 -6.65
N LEU A 164 -6.11 0.53 -7.11
CA LEU A 164 -7.54 0.26 -7.27
C LEU A 164 -8.23 -0.08 -5.94
N ILE A 165 -7.56 -0.79 -5.04
CA ILE A 165 -8.07 -1.12 -3.72
C ILE A 165 -7.86 0.11 -2.80
N ALA A 166 -8.88 0.97 -2.68
CA ALA A 166 -8.91 2.11 -1.75
C ALA A 166 -10.10 1.99 -0.80
#